data_AF-A0A3N0VZ36-F1
#
_entry.id   AF-A0A3N0VZ36-F1
#
_cell.length_a   1.000
_cell.length_b   1.000
_cell.length_c   1.000
_cell.angle_alpha   90.00
_cell.angle_beta   90.00
_cell.angle_gamma   90.00
#
_symmetry.space_group_name_H-M   'P 1'
#
loop_
_entity.id
_entity.type
_entity.pdbx_description
1 polymer ?
#
loop_
_entity_poly.entity_id
_entity_poly.type
_entity_poly.pdbx_seq_one_letter_code
_entity_poly.pdbx_strand_id
1 'polypeptide(L)'
;MAKPITLSQLEELKRFNNNLSLYSSQEYKEYMADNALQMLNDIEFFGAFHRKLMVELGIYYFHKDKYDFNMINFIISNAVKHYEEQIN
;
A
#
# COMPACT_ATOMS: atom_id res chain seq x y z
N MET A 1 8.13 17.79 10.70
CA MET A 1 7.37 16.93 11.63
C MET A 1 6.68 15.91 10.75
N ALA A 2 7.06 14.66 10.88
CA ALA A 2 6.48 13.62 10.06
C ALA A 2 5.14 13.20 10.72
N LYS A 3 4.13 12.88 9.91
CA LYS A 3 2.74 12.72 10.36
C LYS A 3 2.43 11.24 10.54
N PRO A 4 1.99 10.80 11.75
CA PRO A 4 1.50 9.45 11.94
C PRO A 4 0.29 9.21 11.02
N ILE A 5 0.08 7.96 10.62
CA ILE A 5 -1.11 7.58 9.85
C ILE A 5 -2.36 7.88 10.68
N THR A 6 -3.34 8.52 10.05
CA THR A 6 -4.65 8.77 10.68
C THR A 6 -5.57 7.57 10.50
N LEU A 7 -6.60 7.44 11.34
CA LEU A 7 -7.61 6.38 11.20
C LEU A 7 -8.30 6.42 9.82
N SER A 8 -8.62 7.62 9.32
CA SER A 8 -9.22 7.80 7.98
C SER A 8 -8.30 7.31 6.87
N GLN A 9 -7.00 7.58 6.96
CA GLN A 9 -6.01 7.08 6.02
C GLN A 9 -5.93 5.55 6.09
N LEU A 10 -5.90 4.97 7.30
CA LEU A 10 -5.88 3.52 7.46
C LEU A 10 -7.13 2.85 6.84
N GLU A 11 -8.32 3.41 7.03
CA GLU A 11 -9.55 2.90 6.42
C GLU A 11 -9.51 3.00 4.88
N GLU A 12 -8.95 4.08 4.34
CA GLU A 12 -8.79 4.24 2.91
C GLU A 12 -7.78 3.24 2.32
N LEU A 13 -6.67 2.95 3.03
CA LEU A 13 -5.74 1.89 2.67
C LEU A 13 -6.43 0.52 2.59
N LYS A 14 -7.27 0.21 3.58
CA LYS A 14 -8.06 -1.03 3.60
C LYS A 14 -9.04 -1.11 2.44
N ARG A 15 -9.69 0.01 2.09
CA ARG A 15 -10.58 0.09 0.94
C ARG A 15 -9.84 -0.21 -0.37
N PHE A 16 -8.64 0.36 -0.55
CA PHE A 16 -7.82 0.05 -1.72
C PHE A 16 -7.43 -1.43 -1.79
N ASN A 17 -6.97 -2.01 -0.67
CA ASN A 17 -6.60 -3.42 -0.58
C ASN A 17 -7.76 -4.38 -0.94
N ASN A 18 -8.95 -4.10 -0.41
CA ASN A 18 -10.14 -4.90 -0.69
C ASN A 18 -10.53 -4.81 -2.16
N ASN A 19 -10.48 -3.62 -2.76
CA ASN A 19 -10.86 -3.40 -4.14
C ASN A 19 -9.88 -4.06 -5.13
N LEU A 20 -8.57 -4.05 -4.85
CA LEU A 20 -7.59 -4.78 -5.67
C LEU A 20 -7.90 -6.28 -5.77
N SER A 21 -8.51 -6.86 -4.74
CA SER A 21 -8.90 -8.27 -4.68
C SER A 21 -10.23 -8.58 -5.37
N LEU A 22 -11.13 -7.60 -5.49
CA LEU A 22 -12.52 -7.80 -5.95
C LEU A 22 -12.74 -7.54 -7.44
N TYR A 23 -12.02 -6.57 -8.02
CA TYR A 23 -12.25 -6.17 -9.42
C TYR A 23 -11.42 -7.02 -10.38
N SER A 24 -11.89 -7.24 -11.60
CA SER A 24 -11.20 -8.06 -12.61
C SER A 24 -10.38 -7.25 -13.61
N SER A 25 -10.72 -5.97 -13.85
CA SER A 25 -10.02 -5.16 -14.84
C SER A 25 -8.63 -4.75 -14.33
N GLN A 26 -7.64 -4.98 -15.17
CA GLN A 26 -6.25 -4.63 -14.91
C GLN A 26 -6.09 -3.12 -14.68
N GLU A 27 -6.61 -2.27 -15.57
CA GLU A 27 -6.52 -0.80 -15.42
C GLU A 27 -7.06 -0.29 -14.08
N TYR A 28 -8.18 -0.84 -13.60
CA TYR A 28 -8.75 -0.42 -12.33
C TYR A 28 -7.86 -0.87 -11.16
N LYS A 29 -7.27 -2.07 -11.24
CA LYS A 29 -6.32 -2.52 -10.22
C LYS A 29 -5.05 -1.65 -10.23
N GLU A 30 -4.54 -1.26 -11.39
CA GLU A 30 -3.39 -0.35 -11.49
C GLU A 30 -3.71 1.02 -10.87
N TYR A 31 -4.87 1.58 -11.21
CA TYR A 31 -5.34 2.83 -10.60
C TYR A 31 -5.42 2.74 -9.08
N MET A 32 -5.99 1.66 -8.54
CA MET A 32 -6.13 1.49 -7.09
C MET A 32 -4.78 1.24 -6.41
N ALA A 33 -3.87 0.52 -7.08
CA ALA A 33 -2.49 0.35 -6.63
C ALA A 33 -1.79 1.70 -6.54
N ASP A 34 -1.78 2.50 -7.60
CA ASP A 34 -1.11 3.80 -7.64
C ASP A 34 -1.62 4.75 -6.54
N ASN A 35 -2.93 4.77 -6.28
CA ASN A 35 -3.49 5.55 -5.18
C ASN A 35 -3.01 5.07 -3.80
N ALA A 36 -2.96 3.75 -3.57
CA ALA A 36 -2.44 3.20 -2.32
C ALA A 36 -0.95 3.51 -2.15
N LEU A 37 -0.16 3.44 -3.22
CA LEU A 37 1.26 3.79 -3.22
C LEU A 37 1.49 5.24 -2.84
N GLN A 38 0.74 6.15 -3.46
CA GLN A 38 0.82 7.58 -3.16
C GLN A 38 0.50 7.83 -1.69
N MET A 39 -0.55 7.19 -1.17
CA MET A 39 -0.92 7.32 0.23
C MET A 39 0.17 6.77 1.17
N LEU A 40 0.80 5.64 0.83
CA LEU A 40 1.91 5.07 1.61
C LEU A 40 3.17 5.95 1.59
N ASN A 41 3.45 6.62 0.47
CA ASN A 41 4.54 7.59 0.34
C ASN A 41 4.28 8.86 1.18
N ASP A 42 3.02 9.25 1.33
CA ASP A 42 2.62 10.43 2.12
C ASP A 42 2.63 10.19 3.64
N ILE A 43 2.63 8.92 4.07
CA ILE A 43 2.71 8.51 5.48
C ILE A 43 4.18 8.51 5.94
N GLU A 44 4.39 8.82 7.24
CA GLU A 44 5.68 9.00 7.91
C GLU A 44 6.88 8.14 7.44
N PHE A 45 8.05 8.78 7.39
CA PHE A 45 9.24 8.36 6.65
C PHE A 45 10.30 7.57 7.46
N PHE A 46 10.09 7.35 8.77
CA PHE A 46 11.17 6.91 9.67
C PHE A 46 10.86 5.59 10.38
N GLY A 47 11.39 4.49 9.83
CA GLY A 47 11.33 3.17 10.47
C GLY A 47 11.93 2.07 9.61
N ALA A 48 12.33 0.96 10.23
CA ALA A 48 12.80 -0.22 9.49
C ALA A 48 11.68 -0.81 8.61
N PHE A 49 10.44 -0.77 9.10
CA PHE A 49 9.26 -1.17 8.34
C PHE A 49 9.08 -0.31 7.08
N HIS A 50 9.04 1.03 7.23
CA HIS A 50 8.85 1.94 6.10
C HIS A 50 9.93 1.78 5.03
N ARG A 51 11.21 1.65 5.42
CA ARG A 51 12.30 1.39 4.45
C ARG A 51 12.10 0.08 3.69
N LYS A 52 11.68 -0.99 4.38
CA LYS A 52 11.37 -2.26 3.75
C LYS A 52 10.18 -2.13 2.79
N LEU A 53 9.13 -1.44 3.23
CA LEU A 53 7.95 -1.16 2.44
C LEU A 53 8.33 -0.43 1.14
N MET A 54 9.10 0.66 1.22
CA MET A 54 9.56 1.42 0.07
C MET A 54 10.38 0.59 -0.93
N VAL A 55 11.21 -0.35 -0.44
CA VAL A 55 11.94 -1.28 -1.31
C VAL A 55 10.99 -2.23 -2.02
N GLU A 56 10.03 -2.83 -1.30
CA GLU A 56 9.02 -3.72 -1.89
C GLU A 56 8.16 -2.98 -2.94
N LEU A 57 7.79 -1.72 -2.64
CA LEU A 57 7.07 -0.85 -3.56
C LEU A 57 7.90 -0.52 -4.81
N GLY A 58 9.18 -0.21 -4.64
CA GLY A 58 10.10 0.01 -5.76
C GLY A 58 10.22 -1.21 -6.65
N ILE A 59 10.39 -2.41 -6.07
CA ILE A 59 10.45 -3.68 -6.82
C ILE A 59 9.17 -3.90 -7.61
N TYR A 60 8.00 -3.69 -7.00
CA TYR A 60 6.73 -3.78 -7.70
C TYR A 60 6.68 -2.81 -8.88
N TYR A 61 7.01 -1.53 -8.67
CA TYR A 61 6.91 -0.51 -9.72
C TYR A 61 7.83 -0.80 -10.92
N PHE A 62 9.05 -1.29 -10.67
CA PHE A 62 10.01 -1.67 -11.72
C PHE A 62 9.57 -2.89 -12.54
N HIS A 63 8.70 -3.73 -11.99
CA HIS A 63 8.33 -5.00 -12.57
C HIS A 63 6.82 -5.17 -12.72
N LYS A 64 6.04 -4.09 -12.64
CA LYS A 64 4.58 -4.13 -12.69
C LYS A 64 4.05 -4.74 -13.99
N ASP A 65 4.80 -4.61 -15.09
CA ASP A 65 4.48 -5.22 -16.38
C ASP A 65 4.69 -6.76 -16.40
N LYS A 66 5.33 -7.31 -15.36
CA LYS A 66 5.71 -8.74 -15.24
C LYS A 66 5.12 -9.44 -14.01
N TYR A 67 4.69 -8.70 -13.00
CA TYR A 67 4.12 -9.24 -11.77
C TYR A 67 2.59 -9.18 -11.77
N ASP A 68 1.99 -10.24 -11.23
CA ASP A 68 0.57 -10.27 -10.91
C ASP A 68 0.25 -9.33 -9.73
N PHE A 69 -0.98 -8.82 -9.68
CA PHE A 69 -1.50 -7.94 -8.62
C PHE A 69 -1.45 -8.54 -7.21
N ASN A 70 -1.17 -9.85 -7.12
CA ASN A 70 -0.91 -10.53 -5.87
C ASN A 70 0.23 -9.89 -5.05
N MET A 71 1.28 -9.37 -5.71
CA MET A 71 2.39 -8.74 -4.99
C MET A 71 1.98 -7.41 -4.37
N ILE A 72 1.26 -6.55 -5.09
CA ILE A 72 0.81 -5.27 -4.54
C ILE A 72 -0.23 -5.46 -3.42
N ASN A 73 -1.13 -6.43 -3.55
CA ASN A 73 -2.05 -6.83 -2.49
C ASN A 73 -1.30 -7.23 -1.21
N PHE A 74 -0.25 -8.03 -1.34
CA PHE A 74 0.56 -8.45 -0.20
C PHE A 74 1.23 -7.25 0.48
N ILE A 75 1.80 -6.35 -0.31
CA ILE A 75 2.48 -5.16 0.24
C ILE A 75 1.50 -4.25 0.98
N ILE A 76 0.35 -3.95 0.38
CA ILE A 76 -0.68 -3.12 1.01
C ILE A 76 -1.25 -3.82 2.26
N SER A 77 -1.48 -5.13 2.23
CA SER A 77 -1.94 -5.89 3.39
C SER A 77 -0.96 -5.83 4.57
N ASN A 78 0.35 -5.93 4.30
CA ASN A 78 1.37 -5.79 5.35
C ASN A 78 1.39 -4.37 5.93
N ALA A 79 1.23 -3.36 5.08
CA ALA A 79 1.13 -1.97 5.53
C ALA A 79 -0.11 -1.74 6.41
N VAL A 80 -1.29 -2.22 5.99
CA VAL A 80 -2.52 -2.18 6.78
C VAL A 80 -2.29 -2.79 8.17
N LYS A 81 -1.77 -4.03 8.22
CA LYS A 81 -1.55 -4.74 9.48
C LYS A 81 -0.59 -3.98 10.41
N HIS A 82 0.52 -3.48 9.89
CA HIS A 82 1.49 -2.74 10.68
C HIS A 82 0.89 -1.46 11.27
N TYR A 83 0.12 -0.71 10.49
CA TYR A 83 -0.50 0.53 10.95
C TYR A 83 -1.68 0.29 11.89
N GLU A 84 -2.42 -0.82 11.75
CA GLU A 84 -3.41 -1.24 12.75
C GLU A 84 -2.77 -1.49 14.12
N GLU A 85 -1.58 -2.10 14.17
CA GLU A 85 -0.84 -2.34 15.42
C GLU A 85 -0.30 -1.05 16.06
N GLN A 86 -0.17 0.05 15.31
CA GLN A 86 0.27 1.34 15.85
C GLN A 86 -0.88 2.21 16.40
N ILE A 87 -2.10 2.03 15.89
CA ILE A 87 -3.27 2.83 16.28
C ILE A 87 -4.03 2.19 17.46
N ASN A 88 -3.99 0.85 17.59
CA ASN A 88 -4.58 0.12 18.72
C ASN A 88 -3.67 0.10 19.95
#